data_AF-A0A9X4ANN0-F1
#
_entry.id   AF-A0A9X4ANN0-F1
#
_cell.length_a   1.000
_cell.length_b   1.000
_cell.length_c   1.000
_cell.angle_alpha   90.00
_cell.angle_beta   90.00
_cell.angle_gamma   90.00
#
_symmetry.space_group_name_H-M   'P 1'
#
loop_
_entity.id
_entity.type
_entity.pdbx_description
1 polymer ?
#
loop_
_entity_poly.entity_id
_entity_poly.type
_entity_poly.pdbx_seq_one_letter_code
_entity_poly.pdbx_strand_id
1 'polypeptide(L)'
;MRVARASLLASFLFVGLACAAEQKGSIGAVLSRDNDTGALYVRDLSPGLAAERAGLLPGDELLMIEGRYVRDLDAKEIRALLRGDVGTSVRLTIVRGEEVRRVRVERRALLDPKKEERPRTETITE
;
A
#
# COMPACT_ATOMS: atom_id res chain seq x y z
N MET A 1 -34.32 50.37 -30.00
CA MET A 1 -32.88 50.68 -29.95
C MET A 1 -32.19 49.66 -29.07
N ARG A 2 -31.08 49.10 -29.56
CA ARG A 2 -30.27 48.03 -28.96
C ARG A 2 -29.37 48.59 -27.85
N VAL A 3 -29.17 47.84 -26.77
CA VAL A 3 -27.88 47.55 -26.06
C VAL A 3 -28.25 46.84 -24.75
N ALA A 4 -27.52 45.90 -24.17
CA ALA A 4 -26.55 44.90 -24.60
C ALA A 4 -26.46 43.90 -23.43
N ARG A 5 -26.17 42.62 -23.73
CA ARG A 5 -25.97 41.54 -22.77
C ARG A 5 -24.77 41.80 -21.86
N ALA A 6 -24.88 41.49 -20.58
CA ALA A 6 -23.73 41.31 -19.68
C ALA A 6 -23.87 39.96 -18.98
N SER A 7 -23.26 38.96 -19.60
CA SER A 7 -22.93 37.67 -19.01
C SER A 7 -21.84 37.86 -17.95
N LEU A 8 -21.95 37.15 -16.82
CA LEU A 8 -20.79 36.63 -16.10
C LEU A 8 -21.22 35.43 -15.24
N LEU A 9 -21.05 34.24 -15.81
CA LEU A 9 -20.85 33.01 -15.06
C LEU A 9 -19.63 33.23 -14.15
N ALA A 10 -19.78 32.96 -12.85
CA ALA A 10 -18.65 32.71 -11.98
C ALA A 10 -18.85 31.34 -11.32
N SER A 11 -18.76 30.30 -12.15
CA SER A 11 -18.52 28.93 -11.70
C SER A 11 -17.12 28.86 -11.10
N PHE A 12 -16.99 29.16 -9.81
CA PHE A 12 -15.79 28.85 -9.04
C PHE A 12 -15.79 27.36 -8.69
N LEU A 13 -15.61 26.53 -9.73
CA LEU A 13 -15.21 25.14 -9.58
C LEU A 13 -13.71 25.17 -9.23
N PHE A 14 -13.38 25.46 -7.97
CA PHE A 14 -12.06 25.18 -7.43
C PHE A 14 -11.95 23.67 -7.22
N VAL A 15 -11.94 22.92 -8.31
CA VAL A 15 -11.31 21.60 -8.31
C VAL A 15 -9.83 21.90 -8.19
N GLY A 16 -9.37 21.95 -6.95
CA GLY A 16 -7.96 21.97 -6.62
C GLY A 16 -7.33 20.78 -7.30
N LEU A 17 -6.65 21.05 -8.41
CA LEU A 17 -5.73 20.14 -9.04
C LEU A 17 -4.59 19.92 -8.04
N ALA A 18 -4.81 18.99 -7.11
CA ALA A 18 -3.71 18.37 -6.40
C ALA A 18 -3.00 17.49 -7.43
N CYS A 19 -2.10 18.10 -8.21
CA CYS A 19 -0.97 17.39 -8.77
C CYS A 19 -0.09 16.96 -7.59
N ALA A 20 -0.55 15.95 -6.84
CA ALA A 20 0.36 15.11 -6.10
C ALA A 20 1.19 14.39 -7.17
N ALA A 21 2.51 14.51 -7.10
CA ALA A 21 3.38 13.62 -7.83
C ALA A 21 2.84 12.19 -7.64
N GLU A 22 2.58 11.45 -8.73
CA GLU A 22 2.11 10.06 -8.68
C GLU A 22 3.25 9.18 -8.13
N GLN A 23 3.53 9.30 -6.84
CA GLN A 23 4.46 8.43 -6.17
C GLN A 23 3.75 7.10 -5.95
N LYS A 24 4.32 6.02 -6.47
CA LYS A 24 3.81 4.68 -6.20
C LYS A 24 4.24 4.25 -4.79
N GLY A 25 3.26 3.84 -4.01
CA GLY A 25 3.41 3.30 -2.67
C GLY A 25 3.12 1.81 -2.61
N SER A 26 3.26 1.28 -1.39
CA SER A 26 2.97 -0.11 -1.03
C SER A 26 2.42 -0.16 0.40
N ILE A 27 2.00 -1.35 0.82
CA ILE A 27 1.61 -1.60 2.21
C ILE A 27 2.81 -1.86 3.13
N GLY A 28 3.99 -2.19 2.60
CA GLY A 28 5.17 -2.45 3.45
C GLY A 28 5.07 -3.73 4.29
N ALA A 29 4.45 -4.77 3.73
CA ALA A 29 4.38 -6.10 4.33
C ALA A 29 5.20 -7.09 3.51
N VAL A 30 5.87 -8.00 4.21
CA VAL A 30 6.54 -9.17 3.64
C VAL A 30 5.58 -10.34 3.74
N LEU A 31 5.24 -10.94 2.61
CA LEU A 31 4.27 -12.04 2.56
C LEU A 31 4.97 -13.35 2.24
N SER A 32 4.49 -14.44 2.82
CA SER A 32 4.89 -15.81 2.49
C SER A 32 3.67 -16.60 2.05
N ARG A 33 3.80 -17.34 0.94
CA ARG A 33 2.79 -18.29 0.50
C ARG A 33 3.23 -19.69 0.90
N ASP A 34 2.33 -20.43 1.53
CA ASP A 34 2.48 -21.85 1.76
C ASP A 34 2.21 -22.61 0.44
N ASN A 35 3.15 -23.45 0.02
CA ASN A 35 3.08 -24.10 -1.29
C ASN A 35 2.06 -25.25 -1.35
N ASP A 36 1.73 -25.85 -0.21
CA ASP A 36 0.84 -27.02 -0.14
C ASP A 36 -0.62 -26.59 -0.06
N THR A 37 -0.90 -25.56 0.75
CA THR A 37 -2.26 -25.06 1.03
C THR A 37 -2.62 -23.81 0.21
N GLY A 38 -1.62 -23.16 -0.39
CA GLY A 38 -1.79 -21.88 -1.06
C GLY A 38 -2.12 -20.71 -0.11
N ALA A 39 -2.11 -20.91 1.21
CA ALA A 39 -2.40 -19.86 2.17
C ALA A 39 -1.32 -18.76 2.14
N LEU A 40 -1.73 -17.51 2.30
CA LEU A 40 -0.85 -16.35 2.24
C LEU A 40 -0.78 -15.69 3.61
N TYR A 41 0.40 -15.56 4.17
CA TYR A 41 0.60 -15.03 5.52
C TYR A 41 1.45 -13.77 5.50
N VAL A 42 1.18 -12.88 6.44
CA VAL A 42 2.10 -11.80 6.80
C VAL A 42 3.27 -12.42 7.56
N ARG A 43 4.45 -12.45 6.93
CA ARG A 43 5.68 -12.94 7.56
C ARG A 43 6.35 -11.87 8.39
N ASP A 44 6.40 -10.65 7.88
CA ASP A 44 7.07 -9.53 8.52
C ASP A 44 6.49 -8.19 8.04
N LEU A 45 6.74 -7.13 8.81
CA LEU A 45 6.26 -5.77 8.53
C LEU A 45 7.43 -4.81 8.61
N SER A 46 7.53 -3.93 7.62
CA SER A 46 8.53 -2.87 7.69
C SER A 46 8.13 -1.85 8.78
N PRO A 47 9.01 -1.57 9.76
CA PRO A 47 8.71 -0.64 10.84
C PRO A 47 8.29 0.74 10.32
N GLY A 48 7.23 1.29 10.91
CA GLY A 48 6.68 2.60 10.58
C GLY A 48 5.96 2.67 9.23
N LEU A 49 5.84 1.57 8.47
CA LEU A 49 5.13 1.54 7.18
C LEU A 49 3.61 1.29 7.34
N ALA A 50 2.93 1.26 6.21
CA ALA A 50 1.47 1.30 6.11
C ALA A 50 0.78 0.10 6.80
N ALA A 51 1.28 -1.12 6.61
CA ALA A 51 0.69 -2.34 7.15
C ALA A 51 0.79 -2.39 8.69
N GLU A 52 1.95 -2.06 9.26
CA GLU A 52 2.13 -1.97 10.71
C GLU A 52 1.20 -0.91 11.32
N ARG A 53 1.13 0.30 10.72
CA ARG A 53 0.22 1.34 11.21
C ARG A 53 -1.26 0.99 11.08
N ALA A 54 -1.61 0.13 10.14
CA ALA A 54 -2.96 -0.39 10.00
C ALA A 54 -3.29 -1.53 10.98
N GLY A 55 -2.32 -1.93 11.82
CA GLY A 55 -2.52 -2.95 12.86
C GLY A 55 -2.46 -4.39 12.34
N LEU A 56 -1.90 -4.61 11.14
CA LEU A 56 -1.49 -5.95 10.73
C LEU A 56 -0.36 -6.44 11.65
N LEU A 57 -0.27 -7.75 11.81
CA LEU A 57 0.78 -8.41 12.59
C LEU A 57 1.37 -9.58 11.80
N PRO A 58 2.64 -9.94 12.03
CA PRO A 58 3.16 -11.23 11.62
C PRO A 58 2.26 -12.37 12.10
N GLY A 59 2.00 -13.34 11.23
CA GLY A 59 1.09 -14.46 11.48
C GLY A 59 -0.35 -14.24 11.02
N ASP A 60 -0.75 -13.03 10.64
CA ASP A 60 -2.06 -12.81 10.00
C ASP A 60 -2.15 -13.59 8.67
N GLU A 61 -3.18 -14.42 8.50
CA GLU A 61 -3.49 -15.02 7.20
C GLU A 61 -4.28 -14.01 6.37
N LEU A 62 -3.83 -13.72 5.16
CA LEU A 62 -4.54 -12.91 4.18
C LEU A 62 -5.52 -13.81 3.41
N LEU A 63 -6.83 -13.52 3.48
CA LEU A 63 -7.84 -14.22 2.70
C LEU A 63 -8.18 -13.51 1.40
N MET A 64 -8.30 -12.17 1.46
CA MET A 64 -8.71 -11.36 0.31
C MET A 64 -7.98 -10.03 0.22
N ILE A 65 -7.78 -9.56 -1.01
CA ILE A 65 -7.33 -8.22 -1.34
C ILE A 65 -8.36 -7.60 -2.27
N GLU A 66 -8.97 -6.48 -1.88
CA GLU A 66 -10.07 -5.83 -2.62
C GLU A 66 -11.21 -6.79 -3.00
N GLY A 67 -11.54 -7.71 -2.09
CA GLY A 67 -12.60 -8.70 -2.29
C GLY A 67 -12.24 -9.87 -3.21
N ARG A 68 -11.01 -9.91 -3.76
CA ARG A 68 -10.50 -11.06 -4.53
C ARG A 68 -9.79 -12.03 -3.60
N TYR A 69 -10.15 -13.31 -3.65
CA TYR A 69 -9.50 -14.36 -2.88
C TYR A 69 -8.04 -14.50 -3.29
N VAL A 70 -7.12 -14.50 -2.32
CA VAL A 70 -5.68 -14.54 -2.62
C VAL A 70 -5.20 -15.88 -3.17
N ARG A 71 -5.98 -16.95 -2.98
CA ARG A 71 -5.67 -18.28 -3.51
C ARG A 71 -5.84 -18.35 -5.03
N ASP A 72 -6.69 -17.49 -5.59
CA ASP A 72 -6.94 -17.41 -7.03
C ASP A 72 -5.96 -16.47 -7.76
N LEU A 73 -5.05 -15.84 -7.01
CA LEU A 73 -4.14 -14.81 -7.53
C LEU A 73 -2.70 -15.30 -7.58
N ASP A 74 -2.02 -14.96 -8.66
CA ASP A 74 -0.59 -15.17 -8.73
C ASP A 74 0.19 -14.10 -7.92
N ALA A 75 1.49 -14.31 -7.75
CA ALA A 75 2.33 -13.38 -6.99
C ALA A 75 2.45 -11.99 -7.65
N LYS A 76 2.32 -11.89 -8.98
CA LYS A 76 2.38 -10.62 -9.72
C LYS A 76 1.10 -9.82 -9.51
N GLU A 77 -0.06 -10.46 -9.55
CA GLU A 77 -1.36 -9.87 -9.27
C GLU A 77 -1.46 -9.38 -7.84
N ILE A 78 -1.02 -10.19 -6.86
CA ILE A 78 -0.97 -9.77 -5.45
C ILE A 78 -0.12 -8.51 -5.30
N ARG A 79 1.09 -8.49 -5.87
CA ARG A 79 1.96 -7.30 -5.83
C ARG A 79 1.29 -6.09 -6.48
N ALA A 80 0.58 -6.28 -7.59
CA ALA A 80 -0.11 -5.21 -8.28
C ALA A 80 -1.26 -4.62 -7.44
N LEU A 81 -2.05 -5.46 -6.75
CA LEU A 81 -3.14 -5.02 -5.90
C LEU A 81 -2.66 -4.30 -4.63
N LEU A 82 -1.54 -4.74 -4.05
CA LEU A 82 -0.99 -4.14 -2.83
C LEU A 82 -0.25 -2.83 -3.09
N ARG A 83 0.24 -2.63 -4.32
CA ARG A 83 0.84 -1.37 -4.77
C ARG A 83 -0.23 -0.45 -5.36
N GLY A 84 0.09 0.83 -5.47
CA GLY A 84 -0.83 1.86 -5.95
C GLY A 84 -0.34 3.24 -5.55
N ASP A 85 -1.09 4.27 -5.82
CA ASP A 85 -0.67 5.64 -5.51
C ASP A 85 -0.58 5.86 -4.00
N VAL A 86 0.43 6.60 -3.55
CA VAL A 86 0.57 6.99 -2.15
C VAL A 86 -0.69 7.75 -1.69
N GLY A 87 -1.16 7.45 -0.48
CA GLY A 87 -2.40 8.01 0.08
C GLY A 87 -3.67 7.26 -0.34
N THR A 88 -3.62 6.41 -1.38
CA THR A 88 -4.75 5.52 -1.68
C THR A 88 -4.81 4.37 -0.70
N SER A 89 -5.99 3.80 -0.48
CA SER A 89 -6.16 2.65 0.41
C SER A 89 -6.30 1.33 -0.33
N VAL A 90 -5.90 0.25 0.32
CA VAL A 90 -6.26 -1.12 -0.04
C VAL A 90 -7.04 -1.76 1.11
N ARG A 91 -8.06 -2.56 0.78
CA ARG A 91 -8.85 -3.33 1.75
C ARG A 91 -8.40 -4.77 1.78
N LEU A 92 -8.02 -5.23 2.96
CA LEU A 92 -7.57 -6.58 3.22
C LEU A 92 -8.60 -7.28 4.11
N THR A 93 -8.84 -8.56 3.84
CA THR A 93 -9.54 -9.44 4.78
C THR A 93 -8.53 -10.44 5.30
N ILE A 94 -8.38 -10.48 6.62
CA ILE A 94 -7.40 -11.34 7.31
C ILE A 94 -8.09 -12.27 8.31
N VAL A 95 -7.38 -13.33 8.68
CA VAL A 95 -7.70 -14.17 9.85
C VAL A 95 -6.60 -13.98 10.89
N ARG A 96 -7.02 -13.77 12.14
CA ARG A 96 -6.14 -13.74 13.31
C ARG A 96 -6.77 -14.59 14.42
N GLY A 97 -6.17 -15.74 14.70
CA GLY A 97 -6.81 -16.74 15.55
C GLY A 97 -8.11 -17.22 14.91
N GLU A 98 -9.24 -17.07 15.61
CA GLU A 98 -10.57 -17.45 15.12
C GLU A 98 -11.33 -16.27 14.49
N GLU A 99 -10.76 -15.07 14.49
CA GLU A 99 -11.44 -13.87 14.03
C GLU A 99 -11.11 -13.51 12.59
N VAL A 100 -12.15 -13.19 11.81
CA VAL A 100 -12.02 -12.58 10.49
C VAL A 100 -12.10 -11.05 10.62
N ARG A 101 -11.05 -10.34 10.20
CA ARG A 101 -10.95 -8.89 10.32
C ARG A 101 -10.79 -8.23 8.96
N ARG A 102 -11.49 -7.11 8.75
CA ARG A 102 -11.30 -6.25 7.58
C ARG A 102 -10.41 -5.09 7.96
N VAL A 103 -9.26 -4.98 7.32
CA VAL A 103 -8.26 -3.95 7.59
C VAL A 103 -8.14 -3.06 6.36
N ARG A 104 -8.29 -1.75 6.56
CA ARG A 104 -8.02 -0.74 5.53
C ARG A 104 -6.59 -0.24 5.73
N VAL A 105 -5.76 -0.41 4.70
CA VAL A 105 -4.35 -0.02 4.73
C VAL A 105 -4.14 1.12 3.76
N GLU A 106 -3.69 2.28 4.25
CA GLU A 106 -3.34 3.42 3.41
C GLU A 106 -1.91 3.27 2.88
N ARG A 107 -1.75 3.15 1.56
CA ARG A 107 -0.46 2.95 0.91
C ARG A 107 0.44 4.15 1.19
N ARG A 108 1.69 3.85 1.53
CA ARG A 108 2.73 4.88 1.71
C ARG A 108 3.88 4.62 0.78
N ALA A 109 4.67 5.66 0.55
CA ALA A 109 5.93 5.54 -0.14
C ALA A 109 6.72 4.43 0.55
N LEU A 110 7.34 3.55 -0.25
CA LEU A 110 8.38 2.69 0.29
C LEU A 110 9.43 3.65 0.84
N LEU A 111 9.65 3.63 2.16
CA LEU A 111 10.77 4.36 2.75
C LEU A 111 12.03 3.87 2.02
N ASP A 112 12.81 4.78 1.46
CA ASP A 112 14.21 4.50 1.11
C ASP A 112 15.13 5.55 1.78
N PRO A 113 15.35 5.51 3.11
CA PRO A 113 16.16 6.53 3.78
C PRO A 113 17.56 6.04 4.16
N LYS A 114 17.87 4.73 4.06
CA LYS A 114 19.22 4.20 4.27
C LYS A 114 19.27 2.73 3.83
N LYS A 115 19.88 2.50 2.67
CA LYS A 115 20.85 1.41 2.55
C LYS A 115 21.68 1.47 3.83
N GLU A 116 21.72 0.41 4.61
CA GLU A 116 22.74 0.27 5.64
C GLU A 116 24.07 0.63 4.98
N GLU A 117 24.60 1.82 5.24
CA GLU A 117 26.04 2.03 5.18
C GLU A 117 26.59 1.15 6.29
N ARG A 118 26.67 -0.16 6.02
CA ARG A 118 27.63 -0.98 6.72
C ARG A 118 28.95 -0.31 6.39
N PRO A 119 29.67 0.29 7.36
CA PRO A 119 31.03 0.71 7.07
C PRO A 119 31.70 -0.53 6.51
N ARG A 120 32.27 -0.43 5.30
CA ARG A 120 33.20 -1.44 4.84
C ARG A 120 34.31 -1.39 5.87
N THR A 121 34.33 -2.34 6.79
CA THR A 121 35.55 -2.61 7.53
C THR A 121 36.51 -3.14 6.48
N GLU A 122 37.26 -2.23 5.87
CA GLU A 122 38.46 -2.59 5.16
C GLU A 122 39.40 -3.13 6.23
N THR A 123 39.46 -4.45 6.33
CA THR A 123 40.55 -5.10 7.05
C THR A 123 41.81 -4.77 6.27
N ILE A 124 42.55 -3.75 6.72
CA ILE A 124 43.93 -3.54 6.32
C ILE A 124 44.71 -4.68 6.96
N THR A 125 45.06 -5.68 6.15
CA THR A 125 46.12 -6.62 6.51
C THR A 125 47.43 -5.97 6.09
N GLU A 126 48.20 -5.49 7.07
CA GLU A 126 49.66 -5.34 6.93
C GLU A 126 50.34 -6.70 7.13
#